data_AF-A0A099NSR6-F1
#
_entry.id   AF-A0A099NSR6-F1
#
_cell.length_a   1.000
_cell.length_b   1.000
_cell.length_c   1.000
_cell.angle_alpha   90.00
_cell.angle_beta   90.00
_cell.angle_gamma   90.00
#
_symmetry.space_group_name_H-M   'P 1'
#
loop_
_entity.id
_entity.type
_entity.pdbx_description
1 polymer ?
#
loop_
_entity_poly.entity_id
_entity_poly.type
_entity_poly.pdbx_seq_one_letter_code
_entity_poly.pdbx_strand_id
1 'polypeptide(L)'
;MGHLIFSLPNQSKTSSPIPGKFIIIQTDLVNDGGEGGLHPSNAHDYVYSLGAINFTGDEPVILTCDGPSLGGFVCQAVVADAEMWKIGQVKPGDSINFVPISFDQAIELKQQQNSLIESLSGEYNSIAIAKPLSEPEDPVLAVYQANDHSPKITYRQAGDRYVLVEYGENIMDLNYSYRVHKLIEMVESHKTIGIIEMSQGVRSVLIEYDGFEIHQKVLVKTLLSYEAEVAFTNKWSVPSRVIRLPMAFEDRQTLDAVKRYQETIRSDAPWLPNNVDFIANINGIERSEVKDMLYSARFLVLGLGDVFLGAPCAVPLDPRQRFLGTKYNPSRTFTPNGTVGIGGMYMCIYTMESPGGYQLVGRTIPIWDKLSLGEYTKKYNNGKPWLLTPFDQVSFYPVTEEELEVIVEDSKHGRFEVDIIESVFDHTKYLSWITENSDSIEEFQRQQDGEKLQEFKRLIQVANEDLAKSGTKIVETEEKFPENAELIYSEYSGRFWKSLVNVGDEVKKGQGLVVIEAMKTEMVVNATKDGK
;
A
#
# COMPACT_ATOMS: atom_id res chain seq x y z
N MET A 1 0.60 3.66 -29.81
CA MET A 1 0.68 4.20 -28.44
C MET A 1 2.10 4.65 -28.18
N GLY A 2 2.28 5.75 -27.45
CA GLY A 2 3.56 6.46 -27.35
C GLY A 2 4.66 5.66 -26.65
N HIS A 3 5.88 5.79 -27.15
CA HIS A 3 7.09 5.34 -26.48
C HIS A 3 7.20 6.03 -25.12
N LEU A 4 7.20 5.25 -24.04
CA LEU A 4 7.34 5.78 -22.69
C LEU A 4 8.82 5.64 -22.28
N ILE A 5 9.54 6.76 -22.34
CA ILE A 5 10.93 6.90 -21.87
C ILE A 5 10.85 7.58 -20.51
N PHE A 6 11.50 6.98 -19.50
CA PHE A 6 11.42 7.45 -18.11
C PHE A 6 12.78 7.94 -17.58
N SER A 7 12.83 8.58 -16.40
CA SER A 7 14.08 9.07 -15.76
C SER A 7 13.97 9.01 -14.24
N LEU A 8 14.63 8.14 -13.50
CA LEU A 8 14.16 7.74 -12.14
C LEU A 8 14.82 8.45 -10.92
N PRO A 9 14.28 9.51 -10.29
CA PRO A 9 15.05 10.44 -9.44
C PRO A 9 15.18 10.01 -7.97
N ASN A 10 14.59 8.90 -7.53
CA ASN A 10 14.59 8.50 -6.11
C ASN A 10 14.45 6.98 -5.88
N GLN A 11 15.46 6.19 -6.24
CA GLN A 11 15.37 4.73 -6.14
C GLN A 11 15.81 4.18 -4.77
N SER A 12 15.11 3.18 -4.25
CA SER A 12 15.61 2.34 -3.15
C SER A 12 15.12 0.90 -3.32
N LYS A 13 15.60 -0.03 -2.49
CA LYS A 13 15.16 -1.44 -2.56
C LYS A 13 13.66 -1.64 -2.30
N THR A 14 12.99 -0.65 -1.71
CA THR A 14 11.54 -0.69 -1.49
C THR A 14 10.78 -0.41 -2.79
N SER A 15 11.26 0.52 -3.62
CA SER A 15 10.65 0.80 -4.91
C SER A 15 11.50 1.75 -5.77
N SER A 16 11.27 1.73 -7.09
CA SER A 16 11.90 2.64 -8.05
C SER A 16 10.85 3.58 -8.69
N PRO A 17 10.73 4.86 -8.24
CA PRO A 17 9.78 5.83 -8.76
C PRO A 17 10.12 6.30 -10.16
N ILE A 18 9.11 6.38 -11.01
CA ILE A 18 9.22 6.69 -12.42
C ILE A 18 8.54 8.05 -12.68
N PRO A 19 9.26 9.16 -12.92
CA PRO A 19 8.67 10.39 -13.39
C PRO A 19 8.56 10.38 -14.91
N GLY A 20 7.55 11.09 -15.36
CA GLY A 20 7.13 11.20 -16.74
C GLY A 20 5.73 11.81 -16.74
N LYS A 21 5.31 12.40 -17.86
CA LYS A 21 3.90 12.76 -18.02
C LYS A 21 3.12 11.47 -18.23
N PHE A 22 2.56 10.95 -17.15
CA PHE A 22 1.58 9.88 -17.22
C PHE A 22 0.25 10.53 -17.53
N ILE A 23 -0.17 10.37 -18.78
CA ILE A 23 -1.59 10.33 -19.04
C ILE A 23 -1.96 8.94 -18.51
N ILE A 24 -2.56 8.86 -17.32
CA ILE A 24 -3.58 7.83 -17.10
C ILE A 24 -4.44 8.00 -18.33
N ILE A 25 -4.40 7.04 -19.26
CA ILE A 25 -5.42 7.02 -20.29
C ILE A 25 -6.68 6.83 -19.45
N GLN A 26 -7.36 7.96 -19.17
CA GLN A 26 -8.78 8.02 -18.98
C GLN A 26 -9.33 7.35 -20.24
N THR A 27 -9.30 6.02 -20.22
CA THR A 27 -10.41 5.28 -20.76
C THR A 27 -11.57 5.74 -19.91
N ASP A 28 -12.63 6.16 -20.57
CA ASP A 28 -13.79 6.86 -20.02
C ASP A 28 -14.58 6.07 -18.95
N LEU A 29 -13.94 5.37 -18.00
CA LEU A 29 -14.56 4.29 -17.23
C LEU A 29 -14.74 4.57 -15.74
N VAL A 30 -13.93 5.40 -15.06
CA VAL A 30 -14.21 5.78 -13.66
C VAL A 30 -13.68 7.17 -13.30
N ASN A 31 -14.51 8.02 -12.69
CA ASN A 31 -14.16 9.38 -12.25
C ASN A 31 -13.47 9.43 -10.88
N ASP A 32 -13.50 8.33 -10.11
CA ASP A 32 -12.94 8.20 -8.76
C ASP A 32 -12.86 6.71 -8.34
N GLY A 33 -12.12 6.40 -7.28
CA GLY A 33 -11.96 5.04 -6.74
C GLY A 33 -13.08 4.60 -5.76
N GLY A 34 -14.16 5.38 -5.65
CA GLY A 34 -15.29 5.09 -4.75
C GLY A 34 -14.88 4.92 -3.29
N GLU A 35 -15.37 3.85 -2.66
CA GLU A 35 -15.09 3.52 -1.26
C GLU A 35 -13.60 3.21 -0.96
N GLY A 36 -12.80 2.87 -1.99
CA GLY A 36 -11.34 2.68 -1.87
C GLY A 36 -10.55 3.99 -1.75
N GLY A 37 -11.19 5.11 -2.05
CA GLY A 37 -10.62 6.46 -1.99
C GLY A 37 -10.99 7.29 -3.23
N LEU A 38 -10.97 8.62 -3.10
CA LEU A 38 -11.44 9.51 -4.16
C LEU A 38 -10.55 9.60 -5.40
N HIS A 39 -9.26 9.25 -5.31
CA HIS A 39 -8.40 9.27 -6.47
C HIS A 39 -8.77 8.11 -7.43
N PRO A 40 -8.82 8.30 -8.76
CA PRO A 40 -9.15 7.22 -9.70
C PRO A 40 -8.19 6.02 -9.66
N SER A 41 -6.95 6.22 -9.20
CA SER A 41 -6.01 5.12 -8.98
C SER A 41 -6.22 4.39 -7.65
N ASN A 42 -7.06 4.90 -6.75
CA ASN A 42 -7.39 4.19 -5.52
C ASN A 42 -8.24 2.95 -5.83
N ALA A 43 -7.90 1.86 -5.15
CA ALA A 43 -8.60 0.59 -5.23
C ALA A 43 -8.96 0.13 -3.81
N HIS A 44 -9.97 -0.75 -3.71
CA HIS A 44 -10.06 -1.60 -2.53
C HIS A 44 -8.79 -2.42 -2.41
N ASP A 45 -8.18 -2.37 -1.24
CA ASP A 45 -6.80 -2.81 -1.07
C ASP A 45 -6.65 -4.31 -1.41
N TYR A 46 -5.66 -4.62 -2.24
CA TYR A 46 -5.37 -5.95 -2.73
C TYR A 46 -3.85 -6.20 -2.67
N VAL A 47 -3.46 -7.47 -2.69
CA VAL A 47 -2.03 -7.83 -2.63
C VAL A 47 -1.40 -7.66 -4.00
N TYR A 48 -0.28 -6.95 -4.05
CA TYR A 48 0.50 -6.71 -5.25
C TYR A 48 1.47 -7.84 -5.56
N SER A 49 1.79 -7.97 -6.85
CA SER A 49 2.86 -8.83 -7.33
C SER A 49 4.23 -8.18 -7.18
N LEU A 50 5.26 -8.99 -6.94
CA LEU A 50 6.64 -8.53 -7.09
C LEU A 50 6.88 -8.07 -8.53
N GLY A 51 7.46 -6.89 -8.71
CA GLY A 51 7.69 -6.28 -10.02
C GLY A 51 6.52 -5.47 -10.56
N ALA A 52 5.40 -5.35 -9.82
CA ALA A 52 4.25 -4.57 -10.27
C ALA A 52 4.60 -3.09 -10.47
N ILE A 53 4.05 -2.50 -11.52
CA ILE A 53 4.10 -1.06 -11.80
C ILE A 53 2.84 -0.44 -11.19
N ASN A 54 2.99 0.04 -9.96
CA ASN A 54 1.91 0.53 -9.12
C ASN A 54 1.72 2.05 -9.27
N PHE A 55 0.49 2.53 -9.41
CA PHE A 55 0.18 3.96 -9.58
C PHE A 55 -0.24 4.62 -8.27
N THR A 56 0.72 5.14 -7.52
CA THR A 56 0.48 5.82 -6.22
C THR A 56 -0.06 7.24 -6.42
N GLY A 57 -1.33 7.34 -6.84
CA GLY A 57 -1.87 8.58 -7.37
C GLY A 57 -1.62 8.67 -8.87
N ASP A 58 -0.98 9.75 -9.33
CA ASP A 58 -0.67 9.99 -10.75
C ASP A 58 0.76 9.55 -11.14
N GLU A 59 1.58 9.18 -10.17
CA GLU A 59 2.97 8.76 -10.38
C GLU A 59 3.10 7.24 -10.17
N PRO A 60 3.68 6.51 -11.14
CA PRO A 60 3.93 5.09 -10.98
C PRO A 60 5.29 4.78 -10.35
N VAL A 61 5.34 3.59 -9.78
CA VAL A 61 6.49 3.07 -9.06
C VAL A 61 6.60 1.57 -9.26
N ILE A 62 7.81 1.07 -9.52
CA ILE A 62 8.05 -0.38 -9.62
C ILE A 62 8.26 -0.95 -8.22
N LEU A 63 7.48 -1.97 -7.85
CA LEU A 63 7.59 -2.65 -6.56
C LEU A 63 8.69 -3.71 -6.61
N THR A 64 9.72 -3.55 -5.79
CA THR A 64 10.92 -4.41 -5.78
C THR A 64 10.96 -5.33 -4.56
N CYS A 65 12.08 -6.01 -4.31
CA CYS A 65 12.16 -7.09 -3.31
C CYS A 65 11.89 -6.66 -1.85
N ASP A 66 12.16 -5.41 -1.48
CA ASP A 66 11.75 -4.86 -0.17
C ASP A 66 10.46 -4.03 -0.30
N GLY A 67 9.66 -4.30 -1.33
CA GLY A 67 8.48 -3.55 -1.70
C GLY A 67 7.24 -3.89 -0.88
N PRO A 68 6.23 -3.01 -0.93
CA PRO A 68 4.95 -3.23 -0.26
C PRO A 68 4.22 -4.45 -0.86
N SER A 69 3.44 -5.16 -0.03
CA SER A 69 2.62 -6.28 -0.47
C SER A 69 1.16 -5.85 -0.65
N LEU A 70 0.39 -5.69 0.42
CA LEU A 70 -0.99 -5.23 0.35
C LEU A 70 -1.02 -3.71 0.25
N GLY A 71 -1.87 -3.18 -0.63
CA GLY A 71 -2.17 -1.76 -0.70
C GLY A 71 -3.33 -1.49 -1.65
N GLY A 72 -3.78 -0.25 -1.73
CA GLY A 72 -4.96 0.06 -2.56
C GLY A 72 -4.75 1.18 -3.54
N PHE A 73 -3.80 0.93 -4.43
CA PHE A 73 -3.60 1.61 -5.70
C PHE A 73 -3.65 0.57 -6.83
N VAL A 74 -4.01 0.99 -8.03
CA VAL A 74 -4.02 0.08 -9.19
C VAL A 74 -2.60 -0.16 -9.72
N CYS A 75 -2.37 -1.36 -10.26
CA CYS A 75 -1.15 -1.74 -10.97
C CYS A 75 -1.44 -1.98 -12.45
N GLN A 76 -0.60 -1.43 -13.32
CA GLN A 76 -0.81 -1.48 -14.78
C GLN A 76 -0.24 -2.74 -15.42
N ALA A 77 0.95 -3.17 -14.99
CA ALA A 77 1.68 -4.31 -15.51
C ALA A 77 2.67 -4.81 -14.45
N VAL A 78 3.34 -5.93 -14.72
CA VAL A 78 4.34 -6.52 -13.83
C VAL A 78 5.60 -6.83 -14.63
N VAL A 79 6.75 -6.40 -14.14
CA VAL A 79 8.05 -6.80 -14.68
C VAL A 79 8.23 -8.29 -14.44
N ALA A 80 8.46 -9.06 -15.50
CA ALA A 80 8.63 -10.51 -15.39
C ALA A 80 9.79 -10.89 -14.46
N ASP A 81 9.69 -12.03 -13.77
CA ASP A 81 10.67 -12.45 -12.76
C ASP A 81 12.11 -12.48 -13.31
N ALA A 82 12.28 -13.02 -14.52
CA ALA A 82 13.56 -13.07 -15.22
C ALA A 82 14.10 -11.70 -15.67
N GLU A 83 13.29 -10.63 -15.61
CA GLU A 83 13.66 -9.28 -16.04
C GLU A 83 13.90 -8.33 -14.85
N MET A 84 13.54 -8.73 -13.63
CA MET A 84 13.70 -7.93 -12.41
C MET A 84 15.15 -7.52 -12.12
N TRP A 85 16.14 -8.29 -12.59
CA TRP A 85 17.56 -7.91 -12.45
C TRP A 85 17.90 -6.61 -13.18
N LYS A 86 17.20 -6.29 -14.28
CA LYS A 86 17.37 -5.02 -15.00
C LYS A 86 16.96 -3.86 -14.11
N ILE A 87 15.84 -3.99 -13.39
CA ILE A 87 15.36 -3.01 -12.42
C ILE A 87 16.39 -2.80 -11.30
N GLY A 88 17.03 -3.87 -10.84
CA GLY A 88 18.13 -3.79 -9.85
C GLY A 88 19.40 -3.08 -10.33
N GLN A 89 19.53 -2.78 -11.62
CA GLN A 89 20.67 -2.04 -12.18
C GLN A 89 20.37 -0.58 -12.51
N VAL A 90 19.09 -0.16 -12.44
CA VAL A 90 18.70 1.17 -12.87
C VAL A 90 19.14 2.23 -11.87
N LYS A 91 19.61 3.37 -12.37
CA LYS A 91 20.08 4.51 -11.59
C LYS A 91 19.25 5.77 -11.88
N PRO A 92 19.31 6.79 -11.01
CA PRO A 92 18.70 8.06 -11.33
C PRO A 92 19.21 8.68 -12.63
N GLY A 93 18.27 9.12 -13.47
CA GLY A 93 18.52 9.61 -14.82
C GLY A 93 18.45 8.55 -15.92
N ASP A 94 18.47 7.26 -15.60
CA ASP A 94 18.36 6.20 -16.60
C ASP A 94 16.96 6.15 -17.22
N SER A 95 16.93 5.73 -18.50
CA SER A 95 15.70 5.50 -19.22
C SER A 95 15.41 4.03 -19.46
N ILE A 96 14.18 3.64 -19.13
CA ILE A 96 13.64 2.31 -19.40
C ILE A 96 12.44 2.41 -20.33
N ASN A 97 12.18 1.35 -21.09
CA ASN A 97 10.98 1.17 -21.90
C ASN A 97 10.39 -0.20 -21.60
N PHE A 98 9.12 -0.27 -21.23
CA PHE A 98 8.45 -1.54 -20.95
C PHE A 98 8.01 -2.20 -22.26
N VAL A 99 8.30 -3.50 -22.39
CA VAL A 99 8.01 -4.29 -23.60
C VAL A 99 7.03 -5.40 -23.22
N PRO A 100 5.86 -5.50 -23.89
CA PRO A 100 4.90 -6.55 -23.57
C PRO A 100 5.43 -7.92 -24.02
N ILE A 101 5.29 -8.91 -23.14
CA ILE A 101 5.64 -10.32 -23.39
C ILE A 101 4.49 -11.22 -22.94
N SER A 102 4.38 -12.39 -23.56
CA SER A 102 3.41 -13.40 -23.11
C SER A 102 3.89 -14.13 -21.85
N PHE A 103 2.97 -14.81 -21.17
CA PHE A 103 3.30 -15.73 -20.07
C PHE A 103 4.36 -16.75 -20.48
N ASP A 104 4.19 -17.41 -21.63
CA ASP A 104 5.13 -18.44 -22.11
C ASP A 104 6.54 -17.88 -22.35
N GLN A 105 6.64 -16.65 -22.86
CA GLN A 105 7.93 -15.98 -23.04
C GLN A 105 8.61 -15.66 -21.70
N ALA A 106 7.84 -15.25 -20.69
CA ALA A 106 8.37 -14.99 -19.36
C ALA A 106 8.91 -16.28 -18.70
N ILE A 107 8.18 -17.39 -18.83
CA ILE A 107 8.61 -18.71 -18.34
C ILE A 107 9.87 -19.19 -19.08
N GLU A 108 9.94 -19.02 -20.41
CA GLU A 108 11.12 -19.37 -21.20
C GLU A 108 12.37 -18.60 -20.74
N LEU A 109 12.25 -17.28 -20.52
CA LEU A 109 13.35 -16.46 -20.00
C LEU A 109 13.83 -16.96 -18.64
N LYS A 110 12.90 -17.29 -17.74
CA LYS A 110 13.26 -17.83 -16.42
C LYS A 110 13.92 -19.21 -16.52
N GLN A 111 13.41 -20.07 -17.40
CA GLN A 111 13.99 -21.39 -17.64
C GLN A 111 15.42 -21.29 -18.17
N GLN A 112 15.66 -20.37 -19.11
CA GLN A 112 17.00 -20.11 -19.65
C GLN A 112 17.96 -19.66 -18.54
N GLN A 113 17.54 -18.72 -17.68
CA GLN A 113 18.35 -18.30 -16.52
C GLN A 113 18.70 -19.46 -15.60
N ASN A 114 17.71 -20.27 -15.20
CA ASN A 114 17.93 -21.42 -14.32
C ASN A 114 18.90 -22.42 -14.96
N SER A 115 18.70 -22.74 -16.25
CA SER A 115 19.56 -23.68 -16.99
C SER A 115 21.01 -23.20 -17.11
N LEU A 116 21.22 -21.89 -17.31
CA LEU A 116 22.55 -21.30 -17.36
C LEU A 116 23.25 -21.34 -15.99
N ILE A 117 22.51 -21.07 -14.90
CA ILE A 117 23.04 -21.13 -13.54
C ILE A 117 23.39 -22.57 -13.16
N GLU A 118 22.53 -23.52 -13.48
CA GLU A 118 22.73 -24.95 -13.17
C GLU A 118 23.86 -25.57 -13.98
N SER A 119 23.94 -25.26 -15.28
CA SER A 119 24.98 -25.82 -16.15
C SER A 119 26.30 -25.06 -16.10
N LEU A 120 26.30 -23.81 -15.60
CA LEU A 120 27.42 -22.86 -15.67
C LEU A 120 28.01 -22.74 -17.09
N SER A 121 27.19 -22.92 -18.11
CA SER A 121 27.61 -22.96 -19.52
C SER A 121 26.58 -22.30 -20.43
N GLY A 122 27.02 -21.66 -21.51
CA GLY A 122 26.16 -20.92 -22.43
C GLY A 122 26.18 -19.40 -22.22
N GLU A 123 25.36 -18.68 -22.98
CA GLU A 123 25.20 -17.22 -22.89
C GLU A 123 23.76 -16.85 -22.57
N TYR A 124 23.55 -15.85 -21.71
CA TYR A 124 22.23 -15.30 -21.42
C TYR A 124 21.83 -14.28 -22.48
N ASN A 125 20.86 -14.63 -23.31
CA ASN A 125 20.35 -13.75 -24.37
C ASN A 125 19.27 -12.80 -23.82
N SER A 126 19.71 -11.78 -23.08
CA SER A 126 18.79 -10.87 -22.36
C SER A 126 18.16 -9.75 -23.19
N ILE A 127 18.68 -9.46 -24.39
CA ILE A 127 18.44 -8.16 -25.06
C ILE A 127 17.37 -8.18 -26.15
N ALA A 128 16.99 -9.34 -26.68
CA ALA A 128 15.98 -9.40 -27.71
C ALA A 128 15.15 -10.66 -27.53
N ILE A 129 13.99 -10.53 -26.89
CA ILE A 129 12.89 -11.47 -27.13
C ILE A 129 12.78 -11.53 -28.66
N ALA A 130 13.01 -12.69 -29.26
CA ALA A 130 13.17 -12.78 -30.72
C ALA A 130 11.95 -12.19 -31.46
N LYS A 131 10.79 -12.13 -30.79
CA LYS A 131 9.61 -11.33 -31.12
C LYS A 131 8.81 -10.98 -29.85
N PRO A 132 8.93 -9.78 -29.25
CA PRO A 132 7.97 -9.37 -28.21
C PRO A 132 6.56 -9.31 -28.79
N LEU A 133 5.55 -9.22 -27.93
CA LEU A 133 4.20 -8.98 -28.39
C LEU A 133 4.13 -7.62 -29.10
N SER A 134 3.33 -7.53 -30.17
CA SER A 134 3.16 -6.27 -30.90
C SER A 134 2.40 -5.21 -30.09
N GLU A 135 1.56 -5.67 -29.17
CA GLU A 135 0.73 -4.85 -28.28
C GLU A 135 0.47 -5.60 -26.96
N PRO A 136 0.14 -4.90 -25.87
CA PRO A 136 -0.30 -5.54 -24.63
C PRO A 136 -1.56 -6.37 -24.84
N GLU A 137 -1.60 -7.56 -24.24
CA GLU A 137 -2.81 -8.40 -24.20
C GLU A 137 -3.80 -7.93 -23.14
N ASP A 138 -5.05 -8.42 -23.22
CA ASP A 138 -6.04 -8.22 -22.15
C ASP A 138 -5.58 -8.97 -20.88
N PRO A 139 -5.40 -8.29 -19.73
CA PRO A 139 -5.01 -8.95 -18.50
C PRO A 139 -6.11 -9.84 -17.91
N VAL A 140 -7.35 -9.79 -18.38
CA VAL A 140 -8.45 -10.64 -17.89
C VAL A 140 -8.36 -12.03 -18.51
N LEU A 141 -7.92 -13.01 -17.72
CA LEU A 141 -7.74 -14.40 -18.12
C LEU A 141 -9.07 -15.16 -18.21
N ALA A 142 -10.00 -14.88 -17.30
CA ALA A 142 -11.33 -15.48 -17.26
C ALA A 142 -12.30 -14.63 -16.44
N VAL A 143 -13.60 -14.78 -16.71
CA VAL A 143 -14.67 -14.22 -15.89
C VAL A 143 -15.69 -15.32 -15.58
N TYR A 144 -15.87 -15.61 -14.29
CA TYR A 144 -16.97 -16.42 -13.81
C TYR A 144 -18.21 -15.51 -13.68
N GLN A 145 -19.29 -15.86 -14.37
CA GLN A 145 -20.50 -15.05 -14.37
C GLN A 145 -21.26 -15.19 -13.05
N ALA A 146 -21.85 -14.10 -12.57
CA ALA A 146 -22.67 -14.12 -11.37
C ALA A 146 -23.87 -15.07 -11.52
N ASN A 147 -24.22 -15.75 -10.42
CA ASN A 147 -25.42 -16.58 -10.30
C ASN A 147 -25.97 -16.51 -8.86
N ASP A 148 -27.04 -17.24 -8.58
CA ASP A 148 -27.74 -17.21 -7.28
C ASP A 148 -26.84 -17.56 -6.07
N HIS A 149 -25.69 -18.20 -6.30
CA HIS A 149 -24.78 -18.69 -5.26
C HIS A 149 -23.36 -18.13 -5.37
N SER A 150 -23.07 -17.28 -6.36
CA SER A 150 -21.74 -16.73 -6.56
C SER A 150 -21.80 -15.34 -7.18
N PRO A 151 -21.00 -14.37 -6.68
CA PRO A 151 -20.81 -13.12 -7.40
C PRO A 151 -20.08 -13.35 -8.72
N LYS A 152 -19.98 -12.30 -9.54
CA LYS A 152 -19.03 -12.25 -10.66
C LYS A 152 -17.61 -12.42 -10.11
N ILE A 153 -16.76 -13.15 -10.80
CA ILE A 153 -15.35 -13.32 -10.39
C ILE A 153 -14.46 -13.06 -11.58
N THR A 154 -13.46 -12.20 -11.40
CA THR A 154 -12.53 -11.82 -12.46
C THR A 154 -11.15 -12.39 -12.13
N TYR A 155 -10.59 -13.16 -13.04
CA TYR A 155 -9.25 -13.72 -12.94
C TYR A 155 -8.32 -12.87 -13.80
N ARG A 156 -7.35 -12.20 -13.19
CA ARG A 156 -6.41 -11.32 -13.88
C ARG A 156 -5.00 -11.90 -13.85
N GLN A 157 -4.30 -11.78 -14.96
CA GLN A 157 -2.85 -11.95 -14.99
C GLN A 157 -2.20 -10.87 -14.14
N ALA A 158 -1.36 -11.28 -13.18
CA ALA A 158 -0.66 -10.39 -12.27
C ALA A 158 0.84 -10.70 -12.28
N GLY A 159 1.42 -10.78 -13.47
CA GLY A 159 2.81 -11.21 -13.70
C GLY A 159 2.91 -12.70 -14.04
N ASP A 160 4.14 -13.16 -14.24
CA ASP A 160 4.44 -14.54 -14.64
C ASP A 160 4.31 -15.56 -13.51
N ARG A 161 4.29 -15.09 -12.26
CA ARG A 161 4.15 -15.95 -11.06
C ARG A 161 2.80 -15.85 -10.36
N TYR A 162 1.89 -14.99 -10.82
CA TYR A 162 0.66 -14.73 -10.07
C TYR A 162 -0.62 -14.63 -10.92
N VAL A 163 -1.72 -15.09 -10.33
CA VAL A 163 -3.09 -14.78 -10.78
C VAL A 163 -3.80 -14.03 -9.65
N LEU A 164 -4.38 -12.88 -9.96
CA LEU A 164 -5.24 -12.13 -9.04
C LEU A 164 -6.69 -12.54 -9.27
N VAL A 165 -7.36 -12.99 -8.21
CA VAL A 165 -8.79 -13.34 -8.23
C VAL A 165 -9.58 -12.25 -7.52
N GLU A 166 -10.53 -11.63 -8.21
CA GLU A 166 -11.34 -10.50 -7.70
C GLU A 166 -12.83 -10.87 -7.63
N TYR A 167 -13.46 -10.64 -6.48
CA TYR A 167 -14.86 -11.02 -6.21
C TYR A 167 -15.85 -9.86 -6.29
N GLY A 168 -16.87 -10.00 -7.12
CA GLY A 168 -18.01 -9.10 -7.22
C GLY A 168 -17.72 -7.80 -7.95
N GLU A 169 -18.60 -6.82 -7.75
CA GLU A 169 -18.37 -5.44 -8.17
C GLU A 169 -17.34 -4.75 -7.27
N ASN A 170 -16.91 -3.54 -7.64
CA ASN A 170 -15.94 -2.76 -6.88
C ASN A 170 -16.59 -2.07 -5.67
N ILE A 171 -17.06 -2.88 -4.71
CA ILE A 171 -17.70 -2.47 -3.45
C ILE A 171 -17.15 -3.30 -2.29
N MET A 172 -17.28 -2.78 -1.07
CA MET A 172 -16.99 -3.53 0.15
C MET A 172 -18.19 -4.40 0.59
N ASP A 173 -18.00 -5.72 0.51
CA ASP A 173 -18.93 -6.72 1.03
C ASP A 173 -18.14 -7.77 1.82
N LEU A 174 -18.50 -7.96 3.09
CA LEU A 174 -17.87 -8.96 3.97
C LEU A 174 -18.01 -10.39 3.44
N ASN A 175 -19.05 -10.67 2.65
CA ASN A 175 -19.22 -11.96 1.99
C ASN A 175 -18.14 -12.23 0.94
N TYR A 176 -17.59 -11.19 0.29
CA TYR A 176 -16.46 -11.37 -0.63
C TYR A 176 -15.19 -11.75 0.12
N SER A 177 -14.90 -11.10 1.25
CA SER A 177 -13.77 -11.47 2.11
C SER A 177 -13.91 -12.89 2.66
N TYR A 178 -15.13 -13.31 3.05
CA TYR A 178 -15.37 -14.68 3.48
C TYR A 178 -15.22 -15.69 2.34
N ARG A 179 -15.62 -15.33 1.12
CA ARG A 179 -15.46 -16.20 -0.06
C ARG A 179 -13.99 -16.38 -0.43
N VAL A 180 -13.17 -15.32 -0.34
CA VAL A 180 -11.70 -15.43 -0.44
C VAL A 180 -11.18 -16.46 0.55
N HIS A 181 -11.57 -16.34 1.81
CA HIS A 181 -11.16 -17.29 2.86
C HIS A 181 -11.56 -18.73 2.52
N LYS A 182 -12.76 -18.95 1.97
CA LYS A 182 -13.22 -20.28 1.52
C LYS A 182 -12.41 -20.84 0.36
N LEU A 183 -12.03 -20.01 -0.61
CA LEU A 183 -11.15 -20.44 -1.70
C LEU A 183 -9.78 -20.89 -1.17
N ILE A 184 -9.22 -20.16 -0.20
CA ILE A 184 -7.96 -20.52 0.45
C ILE A 184 -8.08 -21.89 1.15
N GLU A 185 -9.10 -22.08 2.00
CA GLU A 185 -9.35 -23.37 2.67
C GLU A 185 -9.54 -24.52 1.66
N MET A 186 -10.22 -24.26 0.54
CA MET A 186 -10.42 -25.25 -0.51
C MET A 186 -9.12 -25.66 -1.17
N VAL A 187 -8.26 -24.71 -1.55
CA VAL A 187 -6.95 -25.01 -2.13
C VAL A 187 -6.07 -25.80 -1.15
N GLU A 188 -6.07 -25.41 0.12
CA GLU A 188 -5.34 -26.15 1.18
C GLU A 188 -5.86 -27.58 1.33
N SER A 189 -7.18 -27.77 1.32
CA SER A 189 -7.80 -29.10 1.46
C SER A 189 -7.52 -30.01 0.27
N HIS A 190 -7.51 -29.47 -0.95
CA HIS A 190 -7.20 -30.20 -2.19
C HIS A 190 -5.70 -30.43 -2.37
N LYS A 191 -4.84 -29.71 -1.64
CA LYS A 191 -3.38 -29.76 -1.77
C LYS A 191 -2.95 -29.55 -3.21
N THR A 192 -3.50 -28.52 -3.84
CA THR A 192 -3.28 -28.20 -5.25
C THR A 192 -1.80 -28.03 -5.54
N ILE A 193 -1.26 -28.85 -6.44
CA ILE A 193 0.16 -28.82 -6.83
C ILE A 193 0.45 -27.53 -7.60
N GLY A 194 1.64 -26.96 -7.37
CA GLY A 194 2.12 -25.77 -8.05
C GLY A 194 1.66 -24.44 -7.43
N ILE A 195 0.74 -24.41 -6.46
CA ILE A 195 0.45 -23.17 -5.71
C ILE A 195 1.48 -23.00 -4.60
N ILE A 196 2.10 -21.82 -4.52
CA ILE A 196 3.14 -21.45 -3.56
C ILE A 196 2.53 -20.74 -2.35
N GLU A 197 1.77 -19.67 -2.60
CA GLU A 197 1.15 -18.82 -1.57
C GLU A 197 -0.19 -18.27 -2.06
N MET A 198 -1.13 -18.06 -1.12
CA MET A 198 -2.37 -17.32 -1.36
C MET A 198 -2.48 -16.16 -0.38
N SER A 199 -2.43 -14.94 -0.89
CA SER A 199 -2.38 -13.72 -0.07
C SER A 199 -3.70 -12.96 -0.16
N GLN A 200 -4.42 -12.88 0.98
CA GLN A 200 -5.76 -12.30 1.07
C GLN A 200 -5.73 -10.76 1.07
N GLY A 201 -6.48 -10.16 0.13
CA GLY A 201 -6.85 -8.75 0.10
C GLY A 201 -8.27 -8.52 0.65
N VAL A 202 -8.84 -7.34 0.41
CA VAL A 202 -10.19 -6.99 0.88
C VAL A 202 -11.26 -7.85 0.22
N ARG A 203 -11.29 -7.86 -1.12
CA ARG A 203 -12.26 -8.58 -1.96
C ARG A 203 -11.56 -9.45 -3.01
N SER A 204 -10.31 -9.79 -2.76
CA SER A 204 -9.46 -10.47 -3.71
C SER A 204 -8.44 -11.36 -3.01
N VAL A 205 -7.83 -12.26 -3.79
CA VAL A 205 -6.67 -13.04 -3.36
C VAL A 205 -5.66 -13.08 -4.49
N LEU A 206 -4.39 -12.82 -4.16
CA LEU A 206 -3.28 -13.03 -5.06
C LEU A 206 -2.76 -14.45 -4.86
N ILE A 207 -2.67 -15.22 -5.94
CA ILE A 207 -2.22 -16.61 -5.90
C ILE A 207 -0.87 -16.67 -6.58
N GLU A 208 0.19 -16.92 -5.81
CA GLU A 208 1.52 -17.23 -6.34
C GLU A 208 1.57 -18.71 -6.73
N TYR A 209 2.14 -19.00 -7.90
CA TYR A 209 2.30 -20.36 -8.40
C TYR A 209 3.62 -20.56 -9.12
N ASP A 210 4.09 -21.81 -9.11
CA ASP A 210 5.23 -22.26 -9.89
C ASP A 210 4.76 -22.60 -11.32
N GLY A 211 5.11 -21.73 -12.27
CA GLY A 211 4.81 -21.91 -13.69
C GLY A 211 5.46 -23.15 -14.33
N PHE A 212 6.47 -23.75 -13.68
CA PHE A 212 7.07 -25.02 -14.12
C PHE A 212 6.29 -26.25 -13.65
N GLU A 213 5.52 -26.14 -12.56
CA GLU A 213 4.66 -27.22 -12.07
C GLU A 213 3.23 -27.12 -12.59
N ILE A 214 2.68 -25.90 -12.69
CA ILE A 214 1.33 -25.65 -13.18
C ILE A 214 1.29 -24.43 -14.13
N HIS A 215 0.88 -24.69 -15.37
CA HIS A 215 0.71 -23.61 -16.35
C HIS A 215 -0.47 -22.70 -15.96
N GLN A 216 -0.36 -21.39 -16.17
CA GLN A 216 -1.40 -20.37 -15.87
C GLN A 216 -2.83 -20.78 -16.29
N LYS A 217 -3.04 -21.19 -17.54
CA LYS A 217 -4.32 -21.69 -18.05
C LYS A 217 -4.89 -22.87 -17.25
N VAL A 218 -4.02 -23.78 -16.81
CA VAL A 218 -4.43 -24.94 -16.00
C VAL A 218 -4.81 -24.47 -14.60
N LEU A 219 -4.02 -23.59 -13.98
CA LEU A 219 -4.35 -22.98 -12.70
C LEU A 219 -5.72 -22.29 -12.73
N VAL A 220 -5.95 -21.39 -13.69
CA VAL A 220 -7.23 -20.67 -13.83
C VAL A 220 -8.40 -21.64 -13.99
N LYS A 221 -8.25 -22.71 -14.79
CA LYS A 221 -9.28 -23.73 -14.94
C LYS A 221 -9.55 -24.49 -13.65
N THR A 222 -8.51 -24.81 -12.88
CA THR A 222 -8.62 -25.45 -11.57
C THR A 222 -9.37 -24.55 -10.59
N LEU A 223 -9.01 -23.28 -10.50
CA LEU A 223 -9.67 -22.30 -9.63
C LEU A 223 -11.15 -22.11 -10.01
N LEU A 224 -11.47 -22.02 -11.30
CA LEU A 224 -12.86 -21.99 -11.79
C LEU A 224 -13.66 -23.24 -11.38
N SER A 225 -13.00 -24.39 -11.27
CA SER A 225 -13.64 -25.64 -10.83
C SER A 225 -13.93 -25.63 -9.33
N TYR A 226 -12.97 -25.18 -8.51
CA TYR A 226 -13.20 -24.98 -7.07
C TYR A 226 -14.32 -23.99 -6.81
N GLU A 227 -14.34 -22.90 -7.58
CA GLU A 227 -15.35 -21.88 -7.44
C GLU A 227 -16.78 -22.41 -7.69
N ALA A 228 -16.93 -23.36 -8.60
CA ALA A 228 -18.21 -24.02 -8.87
C ALA A 228 -18.67 -24.96 -7.73
N GLU A 229 -17.76 -25.35 -6.83
CA GLU A 229 -18.05 -26.21 -5.67
C GLU A 229 -18.33 -25.40 -4.39
N VAL A 230 -17.98 -24.11 -4.34
CA VAL A 230 -18.23 -23.24 -3.17
C VAL A 230 -19.73 -23.04 -2.98
N ALA A 231 -20.32 -23.78 -2.04
CA ALA A 231 -21.68 -23.54 -1.58
C ALA A 231 -21.74 -22.24 -0.76
N PHE A 232 -22.41 -21.21 -1.29
CA PHE A 232 -22.54 -19.95 -0.58
C PHE A 232 -23.68 -19.95 0.43
N THR A 233 -23.36 -19.48 1.63
CA THR A 233 -24.32 -19.05 2.64
C THR A 233 -23.86 -17.69 3.15
N ASN A 234 -24.78 -16.75 3.33
CA ASN A 234 -24.51 -15.50 4.04
C ASN A 234 -24.63 -15.66 5.57
N LYS A 235 -24.84 -16.88 6.05
CA LYS A 235 -24.87 -17.24 7.48
C LYS A 235 -23.62 -18.03 7.82
N TRP A 236 -22.52 -17.30 7.99
CA TRP A 236 -21.22 -17.87 8.30
C TRP A 236 -20.68 -17.30 9.61
N SER A 237 -19.69 -17.99 10.16
CA SER A 237 -18.96 -17.54 11.35
C SER A 237 -17.51 -17.95 11.26
N VAL A 238 -16.63 -17.16 11.87
CA VAL A 238 -15.19 -17.41 11.93
C VAL A 238 -14.65 -17.10 13.33
N PRO A 239 -13.61 -17.81 13.80
CA PRO A 239 -12.83 -17.35 14.94
C PRO A 239 -12.37 -15.91 14.73
N SER A 240 -12.53 -15.05 15.73
CA SER A 240 -12.25 -13.63 15.62
C SER A 240 -11.84 -13.09 16.97
N ARG A 241 -10.56 -12.77 17.16
CA ARG A 241 -10.10 -12.17 18.40
C ARG A 241 -10.48 -10.69 18.42
N VAL A 242 -10.79 -10.15 19.60
CA VAL A 242 -10.92 -8.70 19.80
C VAL A 242 -9.65 -8.21 20.47
N ILE A 243 -8.88 -7.41 19.74
CA ILE A 243 -7.59 -6.86 20.15
C ILE A 243 -7.84 -5.40 20.56
N ARG A 244 -7.66 -5.09 21.84
CA ARG A 244 -7.83 -3.73 22.37
C ARG A 244 -6.47 -3.06 22.50
N LEU A 245 -6.27 -1.98 21.75
CA LEU A 245 -4.97 -1.29 21.63
C LEU A 245 -5.04 0.14 22.20
N PRO A 246 -4.00 0.60 22.92
CA PRO A 246 -3.90 1.99 23.33
C PRO A 246 -3.60 2.87 22.11
N MET A 247 -4.27 4.00 21.97
CA MET A 247 -3.97 4.95 20.90
C MET A 247 -3.93 6.39 21.41
N ALA A 248 -2.83 7.07 21.13
CA ALA A 248 -2.72 8.52 21.27
C ALA A 248 -3.21 9.18 19.96
N PHE A 249 -4.19 10.07 20.08
CA PHE A 249 -4.76 10.79 18.94
C PHE A 249 -3.89 12.00 18.58
N GLU A 250 -3.51 12.10 17.30
CA GLU A 250 -2.64 13.18 16.78
C GLU A 250 -1.40 13.47 17.63
N ASP A 251 -0.69 12.41 18.05
CA ASP A 251 0.58 12.56 18.77
C ASP A 251 1.65 13.23 17.89
N ARG A 252 2.68 13.78 18.54
CA ARG A 252 3.72 14.58 17.89
C ARG A 252 4.39 13.86 16.72
N GLN A 253 4.70 12.56 16.86
CA GLN A 253 5.37 11.80 15.79
C GLN A 253 4.49 11.68 14.54
N THR A 254 3.18 11.49 14.74
CA THR A 254 2.20 11.44 13.65
C THR A 254 2.11 12.77 12.91
N LEU A 255 2.02 13.89 13.65
CA LEU A 255 1.97 15.23 13.06
C LEU A 255 3.29 15.62 12.36
N ASP A 256 4.43 15.27 12.95
CA ASP A 256 5.76 15.50 12.36
C ASP A 256 5.94 14.76 11.03
N ALA A 257 5.32 13.59 10.86
CA ALA A 257 5.34 12.85 9.59
C ALA A 257 4.56 13.59 8.48
N VAL A 258 3.42 14.20 8.82
CA VAL A 258 2.66 15.05 7.88
C VAL A 258 3.47 16.30 7.53
N LYS A 259 4.07 16.96 8.53
CA LYS A 259 4.92 18.13 8.34
C LYS A 259 6.12 17.82 7.44
N ARG A 260 6.80 16.70 7.66
CA ARG A 260 7.89 16.24 6.78
C ARG A 260 7.42 16.10 5.34
N TYR A 261 6.26 15.47 5.11
CA TYR A 261 5.69 15.36 3.77
C TYR A 261 5.45 16.72 3.10
N GLN A 262 4.96 17.71 3.86
CA GLN A 262 4.77 19.07 3.37
C GLN A 262 6.09 19.73 2.94
N GLU A 263 7.15 19.53 3.74
CA GLU A 263 8.45 20.14 3.50
C GLU A 263 9.21 19.46 2.35
N THR A 264 9.07 18.14 2.17
CA THR A 264 9.95 17.37 1.27
C THR A 264 9.28 16.85 0.01
N ILE A 265 7.96 16.65 0.00
CA ILE A 265 7.26 16.03 -1.13
C ILE A 265 6.22 16.98 -1.73
N ARG A 266 5.18 17.32 -0.98
CA ARG A 266 4.07 18.14 -1.48
C ARG A 266 3.57 19.07 -0.39
N SER A 267 3.83 20.36 -0.55
CA SER A 267 3.56 21.38 0.47
C SER A 267 2.08 21.73 0.60
N ASP A 268 1.30 21.53 -0.46
CA ASP A 268 -0.13 21.86 -0.51
C ASP A 268 -0.93 20.78 -1.23
N ALA A 269 -2.05 20.40 -0.62
CA ALA A 269 -3.01 19.43 -1.10
C ALA A 269 -4.32 19.56 -0.29
N PRO A 270 -5.48 19.11 -0.80
CA PRO A 270 -6.74 19.18 -0.06
C PRO A 270 -6.73 18.44 1.29
N TRP A 271 -5.84 17.46 1.46
CA TRP A 271 -5.65 16.72 2.72
C TRP A 271 -4.60 17.30 3.67
N LEU A 272 -4.05 18.47 3.34
CA LEU A 272 -3.05 19.23 4.11
C LEU A 272 -3.66 20.57 4.58
N PRO A 273 -3.14 21.18 5.67
CA PRO A 273 -1.98 20.77 6.47
C PRO A 273 -2.28 19.71 7.53
N ASN A 274 -3.54 19.35 7.75
CA ASN A 274 -3.93 18.38 8.78
C ASN A 274 -4.90 17.34 8.20
N ASN A 275 -4.57 16.07 8.38
CA ASN A 275 -5.31 14.96 7.78
C ASN A 275 -6.66 14.68 8.47
N VAL A 276 -6.74 14.87 9.79
CA VAL A 276 -7.99 14.70 10.54
C VAL A 276 -9.00 15.77 10.14
N ASP A 277 -8.55 17.03 10.03
CA ASP A 277 -9.39 18.13 9.55
C ASP A 277 -9.89 17.85 8.14
N PHE A 278 -9.07 17.26 7.28
CA PHE A 278 -9.52 16.80 5.97
C PHE A 278 -10.65 15.76 6.05
N ILE A 279 -10.49 14.70 6.86
CA ILE A 279 -11.54 13.67 7.05
C ILE A 279 -12.81 14.32 7.60
N ALA A 280 -12.69 15.25 8.55
CA ALA A 280 -13.81 15.96 9.13
C ALA A 280 -14.55 16.80 8.06
N ASN A 281 -13.81 17.61 7.31
CA ASN A 281 -14.34 18.53 6.31
C ASN A 281 -15.05 17.80 5.15
N ILE A 282 -14.46 16.72 4.63
CA ILE A 282 -15.04 15.96 3.51
C ILE A 282 -16.31 15.20 3.91
N ASN A 283 -16.42 14.79 5.17
CA ASN A 283 -17.62 14.13 5.69
C ASN A 283 -18.62 15.13 6.29
N GLY A 284 -18.28 16.42 6.37
CA GLY A 284 -19.16 17.45 6.93
C GLY A 284 -19.41 17.30 8.42
N ILE A 285 -18.45 16.73 9.16
CA ILE A 285 -18.48 16.46 10.60
C ILE A 285 -17.41 17.27 11.32
N GLU A 286 -17.49 17.35 12.64
CA GLU A 286 -16.45 17.94 13.47
C GLU A 286 -15.26 16.99 13.64
N ARG A 287 -14.05 17.55 13.84
CA ARG A 287 -12.84 16.73 14.08
C ARG A 287 -12.96 15.81 15.29
N SER A 288 -13.76 16.20 16.30
CA SER A 288 -14.04 15.37 17.47
C SER A 288 -14.82 14.11 17.09
N GLU A 289 -15.67 14.16 16.07
CA GLU A 289 -16.43 12.99 15.62
C GLU A 289 -15.52 11.96 14.93
N VAL A 290 -14.46 12.43 14.25
CA VAL A 290 -13.40 11.55 13.73
C VAL A 290 -12.69 10.84 14.89
N LYS A 291 -12.33 11.58 15.93
CA LYS A 291 -11.71 11.04 17.15
C LYS A 291 -12.62 10.02 17.84
N ASP A 292 -13.90 10.36 18.01
CA ASP A 292 -14.89 9.51 18.70
C ASP A 292 -15.13 8.22 17.92
N MET A 293 -15.16 8.28 16.58
CA MET A 293 -15.22 7.09 15.72
C MET A 293 -14.02 6.16 15.98
N LEU A 294 -12.79 6.69 16.00
CA LEU A 294 -11.59 5.86 16.20
C LEU A 294 -11.62 5.08 17.52
N TYR A 295 -12.20 5.67 18.58
CA TYR A 295 -12.31 5.05 19.91
C TYR A 295 -13.58 4.23 20.14
N SER A 296 -14.56 4.28 19.24
CA SER A 296 -15.81 3.52 19.35
C SER A 296 -15.96 2.43 18.29
N ALA A 297 -15.23 2.52 17.18
CA ALA A 297 -15.27 1.56 16.09
C ALA A 297 -14.67 0.20 16.46
N ARG A 298 -15.22 -0.84 15.85
CA ARG A 298 -14.63 -2.18 15.79
C ARG A 298 -14.17 -2.41 14.36
N PHE A 299 -12.85 -2.44 14.16
CA PHE A 299 -12.23 -2.59 12.86
C PHE A 299 -11.95 -4.06 12.57
N LEU A 300 -12.70 -4.65 11.65
CA LEU A 300 -12.47 -6.03 11.21
C LEU A 300 -11.29 -6.07 10.23
N VAL A 301 -10.25 -6.82 10.54
CA VAL A 301 -9.07 -7.03 9.68
C VAL A 301 -9.47 -7.86 8.48
N LEU A 302 -9.22 -7.37 7.28
CA LEU A 302 -9.56 -8.03 6.02
C LEU A 302 -8.35 -8.66 5.34
N GLY A 303 -7.17 -8.08 5.53
CA GLY A 303 -5.90 -8.57 4.99
C GLY A 303 -4.72 -8.02 5.79
N LEU A 304 -3.52 -8.54 5.52
CA LEU A 304 -2.28 -8.17 6.21
C LEU A 304 -1.21 -7.71 5.22
N GLY A 305 -0.28 -6.90 5.72
CA GLY A 305 0.79 -6.30 4.95
C GLY A 305 0.42 -4.99 4.26
N ASP A 306 -0.49 -4.19 4.86
CA ASP A 306 -0.93 -2.84 4.42
C ASP A 306 -0.45 -1.72 5.38
N VAL A 307 0.83 -1.35 5.41
CA VAL A 307 1.88 -1.87 4.55
C VAL A 307 3.03 -2.47 5.35
N PHE A 308 3.59 -3.58 4.86
CA PHE A 308 4.67 -4.37 5.47
C PHE A 308 4.28 -5.12 6.75
N LEU A 309 5.10 -6.11 7.11
CA LEU A 309 5.20 -6.75 8.44
C LEU A 309 3.85 -6.92 9.18
N GLY A 310 2.86 -7.56 8.56
CA GLY A 310 1.57 -7.84 9.19
C GLY A 310 0.68 -6.63 9.49
N ALA A 311 0.96 -5.45 8.92
CA ALA A 311 0.12 -4.26 9.04
C ALA A 311 -1.30 -4.57 8.52
N PRO A 312 -2.37 -4.29 9.27
CA PRO A 312 -3.71 -4.65 8.87
C PRO A 312 -4.26 -3.68 7.83
N CYS A 313 -5.02 -4.19 6.86
CA CYS A 313 -6.09 -3.43 6.23
C CYS A 313 -7.39 -3.85 6.92
N ALA A 314 -8.05 -2.92 7.61
CA ALA A 314 -9.24 -3.20 8.40
C ALA A 314 -10.38 -2.25 8.07
N VAL A 315 -11.62 -2.65 8.32
CA VAL A 315 -12.81 -1.84 8.04
C VAL A 315 -13.70 -1.72 9.27
N PRO A 316 -14.30 -0.56 9.56
CA PRO A 316 -15.33 -0.46 10.58
C PRO A 316 -16.50 -1.42 10.28
N LEU A 317 -16.88 -2.20 11.29
CA LEU A 317 -18.06 -3.07 11.23
C LEU A 317 -19.35 -2.24 11.12
N ASP A 318 -19.46 -1.11 11.81
CA ASP A 318 -20.58 -0.19 11.66
C ASP A 318 -20.43 0.60 10.34
N PRO A 319 -21.36 0.49 9.37
CA PRO A 319 -21.27 1.27 8.14
C PRO A 319 -21.27 2.79 8.34
N ARG A 320 -21.81 3.28 9.47
CA ARG A 320 -21.84 4.71 9.82
C ARG A 320 -20.49 5.26 10.26
N GLN A 321 -19.50 4.38 10.43
CA GLN A 321 -18.13 4.74 10.80
C GLN A 321 -17.18 4.69 9.59
N ARG A 322 -17.71 4.45 8.38
CA ARG A 322 -16.95 4.38 7.13
C ARG A 322 -16.89 5.77 6.49
N PHE A 323 -15.96 6.57 6.96
CA PHE A 323 -15.79 7.93 6.44
C PHE A 323 -15.19 7.95 5.03
N LEU A 324 -15.61 8.94 4.24
CA LEU A 324 -15.00 9.28 2.97
C LEU A 324 -13.58 9.81 3.21
N GLY A 325 -12.71 9.54 2.25
CA GLY A 325 -11.34 10.01 2.28
C GLY A 325 -10.61 9.71 0.99
N THR A 326 -9.33 10.03 0.95
CA THR A 326 -8.44 9.68 -0.16
C THR A 326 -7.14 9.15 0.40
N LYS A 327 -6.44 8.34 -0.40
CA LYS A 327 -5.01 8.10 -0.15
C LYS A 327 -4.21 9.27 -0.72
N TYR A 328 -3.01 9.47 -0.22
CA TYR A 328 -2.08 10.53 -0.64
C TYR A 328 -1.74 10.43 -2.13
N ASN A 329 -1.48 11.58 -2.76
CA ASN A 329 -0.94 11.68 -4.13
C ASN A 329 0.19 12.72 -4.20
N PRO A 330 1.47 12.32 -4.41
CA PRO A 330 1.97 10.96 -4.28
C PRO A 330 2.04 10.53 -2.80
N SER A 331 2.24 9.24 -2.54
CA SER A 331 2.39 8.68 -1.19
C SER A 331 3.63 9.22 -0.45
N ARG A 332 3.60 9.18 0.89
CA ARG A 332 4.76 9.52 1.73
C ARG A 332 5.89 8.50 1.55
N THR A 333 7.13 8.95 1.76
CA THR A 333 8.34 8.11 1.84
C THR A 333 8.61 7.61 3.25
N PHE A 334 8.04 8.26 4.28
CA PHE A 334 8.26 7.97 5.70
C PHE A 334 6.97 8.12 6.51
N THR A 335 6.73 7.16 7.40
CA THR A 335 5.64 7.10 8.37
C THR A 335 6.17 6.37 9.61
N PRO A 336 6.00 6.89 10.84
CA PRO A 336 6.48 6.23 12.05
C PRO A 336 5.83 4.87 12.31
N ASN A 337 6.57 3.99 13.02
CA ASN A 337 6.02 2.72 13.48
C ASN A 337 4.90 2.96 14.52
N GLY A 338 3.83 2.17 14.41
CA GLY A 338 2.63 2.23 15.23
C GLY A 338 1.61 3.26 14.75
N THR A 339 1.94 4.10 13.75
CA THR A 339 1.00 5.12 13.28
C THR A 339 -0.27 4.46 12.76
N VAL A 340 -1.42 5.04 13.12
CA VAL A 340 -2.75 4.64 12.65
C VAL A 340 -3.13 5.55 11.49
N GLY A 341 -3.59 4.94 10.40
CA GLY A 341 -4.01 5.65 9.19
C GLY A 341 -5.43 5.31 8.76
N ILE A 342 -6.10 6.22 8.07
CA ILE A 342 -7.39 6.03 7.40
C ILE A 342 -7.25 6.30 5.89
N GLY A 343 -7.57 5.33 5.04
CA GLY A 343 -7.41 5.39 3.58
C GLY A 343 -8.71 5.04 2.87
N GLY A 344 -9.43 6.05 2.38
CA GLY A 344 -10.85 5.87 2.12
C GLY A 344 -11.54 5.52 3.43
N MET A 345 -12.32 4.43 3.45
CA MET A 345 -12.94 3.92 4.69
C MET A 345 -12.10 2.91 5.47
N TYR A 346 -10.93 2.51 4.95
CA TYR A 346 -10.08 1.50 5.58
C TYR A 346 -9.17 2.09 6.64
N MET A 347 -8.87 1.31 7.66
CA MET A 347 -7.92 1.62 8.73
C MET A 347 -6.69 0.74 8.59
N CYS A 348 -5.51 1.32 8.83
CA CYS A 348 -4.26 0.57 8.95
C CYS A 348 -3.45 0.95 10.18
N ILE A 349 -2.54 0.07 10.58
CA ILE A 349 -1.49 0.33 11.58
C ILE A 349 -0.15 0.05 10.91
N TYR A 350 0.69 1.07 10.77
CA TYR A 350 2.03 0.94 10.21
C TYR A 350 2.94 0.18 11.19
N THR A 351 3.59 -0.90 10.76
CA THR A 351 4.32 -1.84 11.64
C THR A 351 5.84 -1.67 11.63
N MET A 352 6.32 -0.73 10.83
CA MET A 352 7.70 -0.27 10.77
C MET A 352 7.73 1.17 10.27
N GLU A 353 8.91 1.80 10.33
CA GLU A 353 9.12 3.04 9.59
C GLU A 353 9.04 2.75 8.08
N SER A 354 8.03 3.30 7.41
CA SER A 354 7.74 2.91 6.02
C SER A 354 7.12 4.02 5.17
N PRO A 355 7.13 3.89 3.84
CA PRO A 355 6.20 4.61 2.97
C PRO A 355 4.74 4.40 3.39
N GLY A 356 3.86 5.33 3.01
CA GLY A 356 2.45 5.25 3.38
C GLY A 356 1.55 6.21 2.62
N GLY A 357 0.34 5.74 2.30
CA GLY A 357 -0.67 6.51 1.57
C GLY A 357 -1.87 6.95 2.39
N TYR A 358 -2.08 6.42 3.60
CA TYR A 358 -3.30 6.68 4.37
C TYR A 358 -3.21 8.04 5.10
N GLN A 359 -4.35 8.65 5.39
CA GLN A 359 -4.49 9.86 6.21
C GLN A 359 -4.11 9.56 7.66
N LEU A 360 -3.18 10.31 8.25
CA LEU A 360 -2.63 10.00 9.56
C LEU A 360 -3.50 10.55 10.70
N VAL A 361 -3.87 9.71 11.67
CA VAL A 361 -4.84 10.08 12.72
C VAL A 361 -4.34 9.92 14.16
N GLY A 362 -3.29 9.14 14.38
CA GLY A 362 -2.71 8.90 15.70
C GLY A 362 -1.69 7.77 15.68
N ARG A 363 -1.35 7.25 16.86
CA ARG A 363 -0.37 6.16 17.00
C ARG A 363 -0.74 5.19 18.11
N THR A 364 -0.41 3.92 17.89
CA THR A 364 -0.52 2.80 18.83
C THR A 364 0.85 2.15 19.04
N ILE A 365 0.91 1.07 19.82
CA ILE A 365 2.09 0.23 19.99
C ILE A 365 2.52 -0.45 18.68
N PRO A 366 3.79 -0.87 18.56
CA PRO A 366 4.20 -1.80 17.51
C PRO A 366 3.42 -3.11 17.62
N ILE A 367 2.80 -3.55 16.53
CA ILE A 367 2.02 -4.80 16.45
C ILE A 367 2.76 -5.92 15.67
N TRP A 368 4.03 -5.69 15.35
CA TRP A 368 4.96 -6.69 14.82
C TRP A 368 6.05 -6.97 15.85
N ASP A 369 5.98 -8.13 16.48
CA ASP A 369 6.93 -8.59 17.49
C ASP A 369 8.08 -9.36 16.84
N LYS A 370 9.00 -8.62 16.23
CA LYS A 370 10.15 -9.16 15.48
C LYS A 370 10.91 -10.25 16.23
N LEU A 371 11.06 -10.12 17.55
CA LEU A 371 11.83 -11.05 18.39
C LEU A 371 10.93 -12.04 19.14
N SER A 372 9.61 -11.94 18.97
CA SER A 372 8.61 -12.81 19.59
C SER A 372 8.76 -12.87 21.12
N LEU A 373 9.05 -11.71 21.72
CA LEU A 373 9.27 -11.57 23.17
C LEU A 373 7.96 -11.48 23.94
N GLY A 374 6.91 -10.94 23.33
CA GLY A 374 5.59 -10.79 23.94
C GLY A 374 4.93 -12.14 24.21
N GLU A 375 4.28 -12.25 25.36
CA GLU A 375 3.53 -13.47 25.72
C GLU A 375 2.36 -13.73 24.76
N TYR A 376 1.77 -12.68 24.19
CA TYR A 376 0.71 -12.80 23.18
C TYR A 376 1.18 -13.53 21.91
N THR A 377 2.43 -13.29 21.49
CA THR A 377 3.01 -13.87 20.27
C THR A 377 3.13 -15.39 20.39
N LYS A 378 3.56 -15.85 21.57
CA LYS A 378 3.65 -17.27 21.90
C LYS A 378 2.27 -17.93 21.96
N LYS A 379 1.29 -17.23 22.55
CA LYS A 379 -0.06 -17.79 22.80
C LYS A 379 -0.91 -17.91 21.53
N TYR A 380 -0.89 -16.91 20.63
CA TYR A 380 -1.93 -16.81 19.58
C TYR A 380 -1.44 -17.03 18.14
N ASN A 381 -0.15 -16.87 17.86
CA ASN A 381 0.37 -16.99 16.49
C ASN A 381 1.49 -18.04 16.37
N ASN A 382 1.53 -19.03 17.27
CA ASN A 382 2.54 -20.09 17.28
C ASN A 382 3.98 -19.56 17.23
N GLY A 383 4.25 -18.44 17.92
CA GLY A 383 5.55 -17.78 17.92
C GLY A 383 5.88 -17.02 16.63
N LYS A 384 4.91 -16.79 15.74
CA LYS A 384 5.08 -15.93 14.55
C LYS A 384 4.90 -14.46 14.92
N PRO A 385 5.66 -13.53 14.32
CA PRO A 385 5.83 -12.16 14.81
C PRO A 385 4.64 -11.21 14.57
N TRP A 386 3.71 -11.52 13.66
CA TRP A 386 2.53 -10.67 13.45
C TRP A 386 1.51 -10.89 14.57
N LEU A 387 0.93 -9.82 15.11
CA LEU A 387 -0.11 -9.91 16.15
C LEU A 387 -1.48 -10.33 15.57
N LEU A 388 -1.82 -9.82 14.38
CA LEU A 388 -3.16 -9.88 13.81
C LEU A 388 -3.30 -10.98 12.76
N THR A 389 -4.51 -11.48 12.59
CA THR A 389 -4.93 -12.38 11.51
C THR A 389 -6.19 -11.82 10.83
N PRO A 390 -6.45 -12.14 9.55
CA PRO A 390 -7.72 -11.80 8.93
C PRO A 390 -8.90 -12.26 9.79
N PHE A 391 -9.94 -11.42 9.84
CA PHE A 391 -11.11 -11.49 10.71
C PHE A 391 -10.90 -11.20 12.20
N ASP A 392 -9.70 -10.89 12.68
CA ASP A 392 -9.57 -10.24 13.98
C ASP A 392 -10.27 -8.86 13.99
N GLN A 393 -10.59 -8.37 15.17
CA GLN A 393 -11.22 -7.08 15.38
C GLN A 393 -10.31 -6.20 16.23
N VAL A 394 -9.87 -5.07 15.68
CA VAL A 394 -9.12 -4.06 16.41
C VAL A 394 -10.09 -3.03 17.00
N SER A 395 -9.85 -2.61 18.23
CA SER A 395 -10.53 -1.47 18.84
C SER A 395 -9.52 -0.65 19.65
N PHE A 396 -9.66 0.68 19.61
CA PHE A 396 -8.73 1.57 20.30
C PHE A 396 -9.33 2.10 21.61
N TYR A 397 -8.48 2.34 22.59
CA TYR A 397 -8.83 3.11 23.78
C TYR A 397 -7.87 4.31 23.95
N PRO A 398 -8.37 5.44 24.48
CA PRO A 398 -7.58 6.65 24.57
C PRO A 398 -6.49 6.54 25.63
N VAL A 399 -5.29 7.00 25.28
CA VAL A 399 -4.16 7.26 26.19
C VAL A 399 -3.51 8.59 25.79
N THR A 400 -2.75 9.21 26.70
CA THR A 400 -1.91 10.36 26.33
C THR A 400 -0.67 9.92 25.53
N GLU A 401 0.02 10.87 24.88
CA GLU A 401 1.29 10.58 24.20
C GLU A 401 2.33 10.04 25.18
N GLU A 402 2.43 10.62 26.38
CA GLU A 402 3.36 10.19 27.42
C GLU A 402 3.06 8.78 27.93
N GLU A 403 1.78 8.45 28.13
CA GLU A 403 1.35 7.10 28.48
C GLU A 403 1.68 6.10 27.37
N LEU A 404 1.43 6.47 26.10
CA LEU A 404 1.74 5.63 24.95
C LEU A 404 3.25 5.34 24.87
N GLU A 405 4.13 6.32 25.10
CA GLU A 405 5.58 6.09 25.06
C GLU A 405 6.05 5.08 26.11
N VAL A 406 5.47 5.12 27.32
CA VAL A 406 5.76 4.10 28.35
C VAL A 406 5.31 2.72 27.87
N ILE A 407 4.10 2.62 27.32
CA ILE A 407 3.55 1.35 26.85
C ILE A 407 4.34 0.79 25.64
N VAL A 408 4.76 1.66 24.72
CA VAL A 408 5.61 1.30 23.56
C VAL A 408 6.93 0.71 24.05
N GLU A 409 7.54 1.32 25.05
CA GLU A 409 8.80 0.82 25.62
C GLU A 409 8.63 -0.52 26.34
N ASP A 410 7.55 -0.69 27.10
CA ASP A 410 7.23 -1.98 27.72
C ASP A 410 6.92 -3.06 26.68
N SER A 411 6.24 -2.72 25.58
CA SER A 411 5.94 -3.62 24.47
C SER A 411 7.22 -4.15 23.80
N LYS A 412 8.21 -3.29 23.54
CA LYS A 412 9.51 -3.70 22.96
C LYS A 412 10.26 -4.71 23.83
N HIS A 413 10.03 -4.68 25.14
CA HIS A 413 10.65 -5.57 26.11
C HIS A 413 9.78 -6.77 26.49
N GLY A 414 8.63 -6.97 25.82
CA GLY A 414 7.69 -8.06 26.11
C GLY A 414 7.00 -7.94 27.47
N ARG A 415 6.94 -6.74 28.06
CA ARG A 415 6.36 -6.47 29.39
C ARG A 415 4.93 -5.97 29.33
N PHE A 416 4.50 -5.45 28.18
CA PHE A 416 3.12 -5.04 27.97
C PHE A 416 2.26 -6.23 27.58
N GLU A 417 1.19 -6.46 28.33
CA GLU A 417 0.18 -7.47 28.02
C GLU A 417 -0.91 -6.85 27.15
N VAL A 418 -0.97 -7.27 25.89
CA VAL A 418 -2.02 -6.85 24.96
C VAL A 418 -3.35 -7.47 25.40
N ASP A 419 -4.39 -6.65 25.52
CA ASP A 419 -5.74 -7.11 25.85
C ASP A 419 -6.37 -7.79 24.62
N ILE A 420 -6.49 -9.12 24.71
CA ILE A 420 -6.98 -9.99 23.64
C ILE A 420 -8.12 -10.84 24.17
N ILE A 421 -9.30 -10.67 23.59
CA ILE A 421 -10.50 -11.43 23.93
C ILE A 421 -10.77 -12.44 22.81
N GLU A 422 -10.72 -13.73 23.13
CA GLU A 422 -11.16 -14.78 22.19
C GLU A 422 -12.67 -14.67 21.95
N SER A 423 -13.07 -14.68 20.68
CA SER A 423 -14.47 -14.56 20.28
C SER A 423 -14.70 -15.22 18.91
N VAL A 424 -15.94 -15.11 18.45
CA VAL A 424 -16.40 -15.58 17.14
C VAL A 424 -17.15 -14.42 16.47
N PHE A 425 -16.75 -14.07 15.25
CA PHE A 425 -17.54 -13.19 14.41
C PHE A 425 -18.63 -14.03 13.75
N ASP A 426 -19.88 -13.73 14.06
CA ASP A 426 -21.06 -14.41 13.53
C ASP A 426 -21.80 -13.45 12.59
N HIS A 427 -21.72 -13.73 11.29
CA HIS A 427 -22.31 -12.88 10.27
C HIS A 427 -23.85 -12.88 10.33
N THR A 428 -24.47 -13.91 10.90
CA THR A 428 -25.94 -13.94 11.12
C THR A 428 -26.35 -12.88 12.14
N LYS A 429 -25.60 -12.76 13.24
CA LYS A 429 -25.82 -11.72 14.26
C LYS A 429 -25.51 -10.34 13.70
N TYR A 430 -24.45 -10.21 12.91
CA TYR A 430 -24.11 -8.96 12.23
C TYR A 430 -25.24 -8.50 11.30
N LEU A 431 -25.78 -9.38 10.44
CA LEU A 431 -26.89 -9.04 9.55
C LEU A 431 -28.17 -8.67 10.32
N SER A 432 -28.42 -9.31 11.46
CA SER A 432 -29.55 -8.95 12.33
C SER A 432 -29.35 -7.52 12.88
N TRP A 433 -28.16 -7.21 13.36
CA TRP A 433 -27.80 -5.86 13.83
C TRP A 433 -27.90 -4.81 12.71
N ILE A 434 -27.46 -5.12 11.49
CA ILE A 434 -27.62 -4.24 10.32
C ILE A 434 -29.10 -3.97 10.04
N THR A 435 -29.95 -5.01 10.12
CA THR A 435 -31.40 -4.87 9.91
C THR A 435 -32.04 -4.01 11.01
N GLU A 436 -31.64 -4.19 12.26
CA GLU A 436 -32.13 -3.39 13.40
C GLU A 436 -31.72 -1.91 13.31
N ASN A 437 -30.66 -1.59 12.56
CA ASN A 437 -30.10 -0.25 12.43
C ASN A 437 -30.22 0.32 11.00
N SER A 438 -30.98 -0.33 10.11
CA SER A 438 -31.01 -0.02 8.67
C SER A 438 -31.33 1.43 8.40
N ASP A 439 -32.36 1.98 9.06
CA ASP A 439 -32.81 3.35 8.85
C ASP A 439 -31.69 4.38 9.12
N SER A 440 -30.93 4.16 10.19
CA SER A 440 -29.81 5.03 10.57
C SER A 440 -28.60 4.86 9.65
N ILE A 441 -28.35 3.64 9.17
CA ILE A 441 -27.26 3.34 8.22
C ILE A 441 -27.56 3.99 6.87
N GLU A 442 -28.77 3.80 6.35
CA GLU A 442 -29.19 4.36 5.07
C GLU A 442 -29.22 5.88 5.10
N GLU A 443 -29.64 6.49 6.22
CA GLU A 443 -29.59 7.94 6.37
C GLU A 443 -28.15 8.48 6.33
N PHE A 444 -27.22 7.82 7.01
CA PHE A 444 -25.81 8.18 6.95
C PHE A 444 -25.26 8.07 5.52
N GLN A 445 -25.54 6.96 4.83
CA GLN A 445 -25.07 6.76 3.45
C GLN A 445 -25.63 7.81 2.49
N ARG A 446 -26.94 8.14 2.60
CA ARG A 446 -27.54 9.23 1.80
C ARG A 446 -26.89 10.59 2.03
N GLN A 447 -26.37 10.86 3.23
CA GLN A 447 -25.71 12.12 3.55
C GLN A 447 -24.26 12.19 3.02
N GLN A 448 -23.61 11.04 2.83
CA GLN A 448 -22.28 10.98 2.21
C GLN A 448 -22.34 11.28 0.70
N ASP A 449 -23.44 10.93 0.04
CA ASP A 449 -23.66 11.22 -1.37
C ASP A 449 -24.24 12.64 -1.57
N GLY A 450 -23.52 13.54 -2.26
CA GLY A 450 -24.05 14.88 -2.53
C GLY A 450 -23.09 15.89 -3.16
N GLU A 451 -23.54 17.15 -3.23
CA GLU A 451 -22.79 18.27 -3.85
C GLU A 451 -21.41 18.51 -3.20
N LYS A 452 -21.30 18.31 -1.88
CA LYS A 452 -20.01 18.45 -1.17
C LYS A 452 -18.97 17.44 -1.65
N LEU A 453 -19.37 16.18 -1.85
CA LEU A 453 -18.47 15.15 -2.38
C LEU A 453 -18.01 15.50 -3.80
N GLN A 454 -18.90 16.03 -4.63
CA GLN A 454 -18.55 16.46 -6.00
C GLN A 454 -17.56 17.63 -5.99
N GLU A 455 -17.75 18.61 -5.11
CA GLU A 455 -16.81 19.72 -4.97
C GLU A 455 -15.44 19.25 -4.46
N PHE A 456 -15.39 18.30 -3.51
CA PHE A 456 -14.13 17.71 -3.06
C PHE A 456 -13.41 16.92 -4.16
N LYS A 457 -14.14 16.14 -4.95
CA LYS A 457 -13.58 15.47 -6.14
C LYS A 457 -12.93 16.48 -7.10
N ARG A 458 -13.61 17.61 -7.34
CA ARG A 458 -13.08 18.72 -8.15
C ARG A 458 -11.81 19.32 -7.55
N LEU A 459 -11.77 19.56 -6.24
CA LEU A 459 -10.59 20.13 -5.57
C LEU A 459 -9.37 19.20 -5.63
N ILE A 460 -9.57 17.89 -5.46
CA ILE A 460 -8.51 16.89 -5.62
C ILE A 460 -7.97 16.91 -7.07
N GLN A 461 -8.87 16.93 -8.05
CA GLN A 461 -8.49 16.98 -9.46
C GLN A 461 -7.68 18.25 -9.78
N VAL A 462 -8.14 19.42 -9.37
CA VAL A 462 -7.42 20.71 -9.58
C VAL A 462 -6.04 20.66 -8.93
N ALA A 463 -5.97 20.19 -7.68
CA ALA A 463 -4.70 20.10 -6.97
C ALA A 463 -3.71 19.16 -7.70
N ASN A 464 -4.20 18.07 -8.29
CA ASN A 464 -3.37 17.14 -9.08
C ASN A 464 -2.91 17.75 -10.41
N GLU A 465 -3.78 18.50 -11.09
CA GLU A 465 -3.40 19.25 -12.30
C GLU A 465 -2.31 20.28 -12.01
N ASP A 466 -2.36 20.94 -10.86
CA ASP A 466 -1.35 21.93 -10.47
C ASP A 466 -0.02 21.27 -10.10
N LEU A 467 -0.06 20.09 -9.46
CA LEU A 467 1.13 19.26 -9.25
C LEU A 467 1.80 18.90 -10.59
N ALA A 468 1.03 18.51 -11.60
CA ALA A 468 1.56 18.17 -12.93
C ALA A 468 2.22 19.36 -13.65
N LYS A 469 1.86 20.60 -13.29
CA LYS A 469 2.42 21.83 -13.86
C LYS A 469 3.68 22.31 -13.12
N SER A 470 3.91 21.89 -11.88
CA SER A 470 4.95 22.45 -10.99
C SER A 470 6.37 21.92 -11.23
N GLY A 471 6.68 21.41 -12.44
CA GLY A 471 8.03 20.93 -12.77
C GLY A 471 9.09 22.02 -12.62
N THR A 472 10.12 21.77 -11.81
CA THR A 472 11.19 22.72 -11.52
C THR A 472 11.99 23.05 -12.78
N LYS A 473 12.03 24.32 -13.18
CA LYS A 473 13.01 24.82 -14.18
C LYS A 473 14.34 25.01 -13.47
N ILE A 474 15.36 24.28 -13.89
CA ILE A 474 16.75 24.55 -13.48
C ILE A 474 17.16 25.83 -14.19
N VAL A 475 17.38 26.90 -13.41
CA VAL A 475 18.03 28.11 -13.90
C VAL A 475 19.50 27.97 -13.55
N GLU A 476 20.33 27.69 -14.56
CA GLU A 476 21.78 27.75 -14.40
C GLU A 476 22.19 29.22 -14.32
N THR A 477 22.42 29.70 -13.10
CA THR A 477 23.14 30.95 -12.86
C THR A 477 24.60 30.62 -12.57
N GLU A 478 25.52 31.14 -13.39
CA GLU A 478 26.95 31.11 -13.08
C GLU A 478 27.24 32.03 -11.89
N GLU A 479 27.26 31.48 -10.68
CA GLU A 479 27.77 32.16 -9.49
C GLU A 479 29.29 31.99 -9.37
N LYS A 480 29.99 33.07 -8.99
CA LYS A 480 31.44 33.07 -8.76
C LYS A 480 31.72 32.92 -7.27
N PHE A 481 32.39 31.84 -6.90
CA PHE A 481 32.84 31.58 -5.54
C PHE A 481 34.30 32.04 -5.32
N PRO A 482 34.72 32.37 -4.08
CA PRO A 482 36.12 32.66 -3.76
C PRO A 482 37.07 31.53 -4.17
N GLU A 483 38.28 31.84 -4.63
CA GLU A 483 39.26 30.84 -5.08
C GLU A 483 39.69 29.85 -3.98
N ASN A 484 39.59 30.27 -2.70
CA ASN A 484 39.92 29.46 -1.54
C ASN A 484 38.69 28.80 -0.89
N ALA A 485 37.50 28.93 -1.50
CA ALA A 485 36.29 28.30 -1.02
C ALA A 485 36.40 26.77 -1.13
N GLU A 486 35.80 26.08 -0.15
CA GLU A 486 35.59 24.65 -0.24
C GLU A 486 34.23 24.41 -0.88
N LEU A 487 34.22 23.84 -2.10
CA LEU A 487 32.97 23.45 -2.74
C LEU A 487 32.54 22.09 -2.20
N ILE A 488 31.34 22.06 -1.64
CA ILE A 488 30.76 20.87 -1.04
C ILE A 488 29.66 20.37 -1.96
N TYR A 489 29.82 19.13 -2.43
CA TYR A 489 28.91 18.48 -3.35
C TYR A 489 28.15 17.38 -2.63
N SER A 490 26.87 17.19 -2.95
CA SER A 490 26.16 16.00 -2.49
C SER A 490 26.64 14.78 -3.25
N GLU A 491 26.82 13.66 -2.55
CA GLU A 491 27.12 12.36 -3.17
C GLU A 491 25.93 11.80 -3.95
N TYR A 492 24.73 12.26 -3.62
CA TYR A 492 23.46 11.77 -4.15
C TYR A 492 22.68 12.89 -4.85
N SER A 493 21.94 12.52 -5.88
CA SER A 493 20.85 13.34 -6.41
C SER A 493 19.66 13.23 -5.47
N GLY A 494 19.11 14.37 -5.06
CA GLY A 494 17.97 14.43 -4.15
C GLY A 494 17.33 15.80 -4.15
N ARG A 495 16.24 15.94 -3.39
CA ARG A 495 15.59 17.23 -3.19
C ARG A 495 16.14 17.88 -1.93
N PHE A 496 16.50 19.16 -2.00
CA PHE A 496 16.87 19.92 -0.81
C PHE A 496 15.71 19.92 0.19
N TRP A 497 16.02 19.63 1.47
CA TRP A 497 15.03 19.66 2.54
C TRP A 497 15.24 20.88 3.44
N LYS A 498 16.35 20.94 4.19
CA LYS A 498 16.58 21.99 5.20
C LYS A 498 18.05 22.27 5.37
N SER A 499 18.35 23.49 5.84
CA SER A 499 19.68 23.85 6.32
C SER A 499 19.82 23.48 7.79
N LEU A 500 21.00 22.99 8.20
CA LEU A 500 21.37 22.73 9.60
C LEU A 500 22.20 23.87 10.21
N VAL A 501 22.69 24.77 9.36
CA VAL A 501 23.50 25.94 9.72
C VAL A 501 22.99 27.19 9.00
N ASN A 502 23.37 28.37 9.48
CA ASN A 502 23.15 29.62 8.77
C ASN A 502 24.41 30.05 8.02
N VAL A 503 24.25 30.85 6.96
CA VAL A 503 25.39 31.43 6.24
C VAL A 503 26.22 32.29 7.19
N GLY A 504 27.51 31.97 7.32
CA GLY A 504 28.46 32.67 8.19
C GLY A 504 28.72 32.01 9.54
N ASP A 505 28.02 30.92 9.86
CA ASP A 505 28.28 30.10 11.05
C ASP A 505 29.64 29.40 10.96
N GLU A 506 30.39 29.32 12.07
CA GLU A 506 31.61 28.50 12.11
C GLU A 506 31.25 27.02 12.17
N VAL A 507 31.78 26.25 11.22
CA VAL A 507 31.53 24.80 11.09
C VAL A 507 32.81 24.00 11.27
N LYS A 508 32.67 22.81 11.87
CA LYS A 508 33.76 21.83 12.03
C LYS A 508 33.73 20.78 10.94
N LYS A 509 34.90 20.22 10.63
CA LYS A 509 34.99 19.03 9.77
C LYS A 509 34.03 17.94 10.28
N GLY A 510 33.19 17.43 9.39
CA GLY A 510 32.19 16.41 9.67
C GLY A 510 30.87 16.95 10.21
N GLN A 511 30.74 18.26 10.47
CA GLN A 511 29.47 18.87 10.86
C GLN A 511 28.50 18.91 9.67
N GLY A 512 27.24 18.55 9.93
CA GLY A 512 26.19 18.63 8.93
C GLY A 512 25.86 20.07 8.56
N LEU A 513 25.74 20.33 7.26
CA LEU A 513 25.47 21.65 6.70
C LEU A 513 24.04 21.76 6.19
N VAL A 514 23.68 20.84 5.31
CA VAL A 514 22.34 20.77 4.71
C VAL A 514 21.86 19.33 4.69
N VAL A 515 20.55 19.19 4.62
CA VAL A 515 19.88 17.90 4.48
C VAL A 515 19.20 17.86 3.12
N ILE A 516 19.43 16.79 2.38
CA ILE A 516 18.69 16.46 1.17
C ILE A 516 17.88 15.17 1.42
N GLU A 517 16.68 15.07 0.84
CA GLU A 517 15.98 13.80 0.72
C GLU A 517 16.43 13.13 -0.58
N ALA A 518 17.16 12.02 -0.44
CA ALA A 518 17.59 11.19 -1.55
C ALA A 518 17.31 9.73 -1.22
N MET A 519 16.81 8.96 -2.20
CA MET A 519 16.52 7.53 -2.04
C MET A 519 15.61 7.25 -0.82
N LYS A 520 14.62 8.12 -0.58
CA LYS A 520 13.67 8.07 0.55
C LYS A 520 14.30 8.20 1.94
N THR A 521 15.55 8.68 2.02
CA THR A 521 16.31 8.77 3.26
C THR A 521 16.77 10.21 3.48
N GLU A 522 16.90 10.60 4.76
CA GLU A 522 17.52 11.86 5.16
C GLU A 522 19.04 11.76 4.95
N MET A 523 19.59 12.51 4.00
CA MET A 523 21.02 12.54 3.69
C MET A 523 21.62 13.86 4.15
N VAL A 524 22.52 13.80 5.14
CA VAL A 524 23.24 14.96 5.64
C VAL A 524 24.50 15.18 4.80
N VAL A 525 24.61 16.36 4.19
CA VAL A 525 25.82 16.80 3.50
C VAL A 525 26.71 17.51 4.52
N ASN A 526 27.92 16.99 4.71
CA ASN A 526 28.82 17.42 5.79
C ASN A 526 29.96 18.31 5.30
N ALA A 527 30.46 19.17 6.19
CA ALA A 527 31.67 19.95 5.97
C ALA A 527 32.90 19.04 5.84
N THR A 528 33.71 19.25 4.80
CA THR A 528 34.96 18.48 4.58
C THR A 528 36.13 18.97 5.45
N LYS A 529 36.06 20.22 5.91
CA LYS A 529 37.04 20.89 6.78
C LYS A 529 36.39 21.95 7.67
N ASP A 530 37.14 22.45 8.65
CA ASP A 530 36.72 23.60 9.46
C ASP A 530 36.61 24.87 8.59
N GLY A 531 35.59 25.69 8.82
CA GLY A 531 35.33 26.87 8.00
C GLY A 531 34.20 27.75 8.49
N LYS A 532 33.75 28.66 7.61
CA LYS A 532 32.56 29.50 7.76
C LYS A 532 31.70 29.39 6.51
#